data_AF-A0A1H9U613-F1
#
_entry.id   AF-A0A1H9U613-F1
#
_cell.length_a   1.000
_cell.length_b   1.000
_cell.length_c   1.000
_cell.angle_alpha   90.00
_cell.angle_beta   90.00
_cell.angle_gamma   90.00
#
_symmetry.space_group_name_H-M   'P 1'
#
loop_
_entity.id
_entity.type
_entity.pdbx_description
1 polymer ?
#
loop_
_entity_poly.entity_id
_entity_poly.type
_entity_poly.pdbx_seq_one_letter_code
_entity_poly.pdbx_strand_id
1 'polypeptide(L)'
;MQQAVVDAGRPLPQLTDPLEVELQVSAVAGPFVDNEELWEVVVRHLGEVPSRRSAALLTALAHLLPGRPGEWAREAARRQARPRWDLGGLTFGECWIGDRSIDAGYLALLCSYAYGDVGHAMVFMIDELNGSLTRHAFLTREVGEALDGLRGEMRLESITPEAAHWLLSRSYDRFERRPGLGASLDVHQTRLVARRRIALAMNQLS
;
A
#
# COMPACT_ATOMS: atom_id res chain seq x y z
N MET A 1 -5.03 21.60 1.01
CA MET A 1 -5.15 20.15 1.34
C MET A 1 -6.04 19.42 0.34
N GLN A 2 -7.35 19.71 0.28
CA GLN A 2 -8.28 19.11 -0.71
C GLN A 2 -7.78 19.24 -2.16
N GLN A 3 -7.28 20.43 -2.54
CA GLN A 3 -6.75 20.68 -3.88
C GLN A 3 -5.58 19.74 -4.24
N ALA A 4 -4.69 19.42 -3.30
CA ALA A 4 -3.54 18.55 -3.54
C ALA A 4 -3.97 17.11 -3.85
N VAL A 5 -4.95 16.59 -3.11
CA VAL A 5 -5.54 15.26 -3.36
C VAL A 5 -6.23 15.21 -4.71
N VAL A 6 -7.03 16.23 -5.02
CA VAL A 6 -7.70 16.33 -6.31
C VAL A 6 -6.66 16.41 -7.43
N ASP A 7 -5.60 17.21 -7.30
CA ASP A 7 -4.48 17.35 -8.25
C ASP A 7 -3.65 16.09 -8.43
N ALA A 8 -3.49 15.27 -7.40
CA ALA A 8 -2.92 13.94 -7.52
C ALA A 8 -3.74 13.02 -8.42
N GLY A 9 -5.05 13.29 -8.58
CA GLY A 9 -5.91 12.58 -9.52
C GLY A 9 -5.63 12.89 -11.00
N ARG A 10 -4.90 13.97 -11.31
CA ARG A 10 -4.75 14.49 -12.69
C ARG A 10 -4.17 13.48 -13.69
N PRO A 11 -3.09 12.72 -13.38
CA PRO A 11 -2.52 11.76 -14.32
C PRO A 11 -3.16 10.37 -14.26
N LEU A 12 -4.01 10.07 -13.26
CA LEU A 12 -4.59 8.73 -13.08
C LEU A 12 -5.36 8.19 -14.31
N PRO A 13 -6.08 9.03 -15.09
CA PRO A 13 -6.74 8.56 -16.31
C PRO A 13 -5.80 8.14 -17.44
N GLN A 14 -4.55 8.61 -17.41
CA GLN A 14 -3.51 8.33 -18.41
C GLN A 14 -2.67 7.12 -18.02
N LEU A 15 -2.64 6.77 -16.73
CA LEU A 15 -1.97 5.57 -16.26
C LEU A 15 -2.64 4.31 -16.83
N THR A 16 -1.81 3.29 -17.02
CA THR A 16 -2.25 1.94 -17.41
C THR A 16 -1.82 0.90 -16.39
N ASP A 17 -0.72 1.17 -15.69
CA ASP A 17 -0.23 0.31 -14.61
C ASP A 17 -1.01 0.58 -13.30
N PRO A 18 -1.71 -0.42 -12.74
CA PRO A 18 -2.37 -0.31 -11.44
C PRO A 18 -1.40 -0.01 -10.29
N LEU A 19 -0.15 -0.48 -10.36
CA LEU A 19 0.86 -0.24 -9.33
C LEU A 19 1.26 1.25 -9.24
N GLU A 20 1.42 1.92 -10.38
CA GLU A 20 1.72 3.36 -10.43
C GLU A 20 0.58 4.18 -9.82
N VAL A 21 -0.67 3.75 -10.05
CA VAL A 21 -1.86 4.35 -9.44
C VAL A 21 -1.80 4.24 -7.92
N GLU A 22 -1.50 3.05 -7.38
CA GLU A 22 -1.40 2.84 -5.93
C GLU A 22 -0.35 3.75 -5.28
N LEU A 23 0.86 3.78 -5.84
CA LEU A 23 1.96 4.58 -5.31
C LEU A 23 1.64 6.07 -5.33
N GLN A 24 1.10 6.55 -6.45
CA GLN A 24 0.76 7.96 -6.59
C GLN A 24 -0.34 8.40 -5.61
N VAL A 25 -1.41 7.60 -5.49
CA VAL A 25 -2.49 7.94 -4.56
C VAL A 25 -2.04 7.78 -3.12
N SER A 26 -1.25 6.75 -2.80
CA SER A 26 -0.72 6.52 -1.46
C SER A 26 0.16 7.66 -0.97
N ALA A 27 1.05 8.19 -1.82
CA ALA A 27 1.92 9.31 -1.46
C ALA A 27 1.15 10.58 -1.07
N VAL A 28 -0.04 10.80 -1.64
CA VAL A 28 -0.83 12.03 -1.39
C VAL A 28 -1.92 11.81 -0.33
N ALA A 29 -2.57 10.66 -0.33
CA ALA A 29 -3.65 10.34 0.60
C ALA A 29 -3.17 9.78 1.95
N GLY A 30 -1.98 9.17 1.98
CA GLY A 30 -1.42 8.50 3.17
C GLY A 30 -1.33 9.38 4.42
N PRO A 31 -0.91 10.67 4.32
CA PRO A 31 -0.90 11.58 5.47
C PRO A 31 -2.28 11.92 6.05
N PHE A 32 -3.35 11.71 5.29
CA PHE A 32 -4.71 12.12 5.66
C PHE A 32 -5.69 10.95 5.78
N VAL A 33 -5.20 9.70 5.77
CA VAL A 33 -6.05 8.50 5.75
C VAL A 33 -7.08 8.48 6.89
N ASP A 34 -6.70 8.97 8.07
CA ASP A 34 -7.54 8.92 9.28
C ASP A 34 -8.47 10.16 9.41
N ASN A 35 -8.47 11.08 8.43
CA ASN A 35 -9.32 12.28 8.43
C ASN A 35 -10.65 12.03 7.69
N GLU A 36 -11.63 11.46 8.37
CA GLU A 36 -12.92 11.12 7.76
C GLU A 36 -13.69 12.34 7.24
N GLU A 37 -13.70 13.47 7.97
CA GLU A 37 -14.39 14.70 7.57
C GLU A 37 -13.84 15.25 6.24
N LEU A 38 -12.52 15.21 6.07
CA LEU A 38 -11.87 15.56 4.81
C LEU A 38 -12.35 14.65 3.68
N TRP A 39 -12.34 13.33 3.90
CA TRP A 39 -12.70 12.36 2.87
C TRP A 39 -14.17 12.44 2.48
N GLU A 40 -15.07 12.72 3.43
CA GLU A 40 -16.48 12.94 3.13
C GLU A 40 -16.65 14.08 2.10
N VAL A 41 -16.00 15.22 2.35
CA VAL A 41 -16.07 16.39 1.46
C VAL A 41 -15.41 16.10 0.10
N VAL A 42 -14.25 15.44 0.09
CA VAL A 42 -13.53 15.10 -1.15
C VAL A 42 -14.34 14.12 -2.00
N VAL A 43 -14.84 13.02 -1.41
CA VAL A 43 -15.61 12.00 -2.13
C VAL A 43 -16.91 12.59 -2.67
N ARG A 44 -17.62 13.39 -1.87
CA ARG A 44 -18.83 14.08 -2.33
C ARG A 44 -18.54 14.99 -3.52
N HIS A 45 -17.52 15.83 -3.43
CA HIS A 45 -17.14 16.74 -4.51
C HIS A 45 -16.79 15.99 -5.81
N LEU A 46 -15.99 14.91 -5.72
CA LEU A 46 -15.64 14.10 -6.88
C LEU A 46 -16.87 13.38 -7.48
N GLY A 47 -17.84 13.03 -6.65
CA GLY A 47 -19.12 12.46 -7.08
C GLY A 47 -20.00 13.46 -7.84
N GLU A 48 -20.00 14.72 -7.42
CA GLU A 48 -20.80 15.82 -8.00
C GLU A 48 -20.20 16.38 -9.29
N VAL A 49 -18.92 16.15 -9.55
CA VAL A 49 -18.22 16.60 -10.77
C VAL A 49 -17.74 15.40 -11.60
N PRO A 50 -18.63 14.74 -12.37
CA PRO A 50 -18.25 13.57 -13.18
C PRO A 50 -17.19 13.93 -14.21
N SER A 51 -16.05 13.27 -14.12
CA SER A 51 -14.96 13.40 -15.09
C SER A 51 -14.13 12.12 -15.09
N ARG A 52 -13.32 11.88 -16.13
CA ARG A 52 -12.39 10.73 -16.14
C ARG A 52 -11.45 10.74 -14.93
N ARG A 53 -11.03 11.95 -14.51
CA ARG A 53 -10.18 12.18 -13.34
C ARG A 53 -10.91 11.82 -12.04
N SER A 54 -12.13 12.32 -11.88
CA SER A 54 -12.95 12.04 -10.69
C SER A 54 -13.23 10.55 -10.57
N ALA A 55 -13.57 9.91 -11.68
CA ALA A 55 -13.83 8.49 -11.72
C ALA A 55 -12.58 7.68 -11.34
N ALA A 56 -11.43 7.96 -11.96
CA ALA A 56 -10.16 7.30 -11.66
C ALA A 56 -9.75 7.49 -10.19
N LEU A 57 -9.86 8.71 -9.65
CA LEU A 57 -9.51 8.98 -8.27
C LEU A 57 -10.47 8.29 -7.28
N LEU A 58 -11.78 8.35 -7.52
CA LEU A 58 -12.77 7.64 -6.69
C LEU A 58 -12.55 6.13 -6.70
N THR A 59 -12.29 5.53 -7.87
CA THR A 59 -11.97 4.12 -7.97
C THR A 59 -10.70 3.78 -7.17
N ALA A 60 -9.64 4.58 -7.26
CA ALA A 60 -8.43 4.33 -6.50
C ALA A 60 -8.65 4.44 -4.98
N LEU A 61 -9.35 5.49 -4.54
CA LEU A 61 -9.70 5.69 -3.13
C LEU A 61 -10.58 4.56 -2.58
N ALA A 62 -11.50 4.01 -3.39
CA ALA A 62 -12.35 2.89 -3.01
C ALA A 62 -11.59 1.59 -2.69
N HIS A 63 -10.39 1.44 -3.24
CA HIS A 63 -9.50 0.29 -2.99
C HIS A 63 -8.48 0.56 -1.88
N LEU A 64 -8.07 1.81 -1.69
CA LEU A 64 -6.95 2.16 -0.81
C LEU A 64 -7.38 2.70 0.55
N LEU A 65 -8.50 3.44 0.64
CA LEU A 65 -8.96 3.97 1.90
C LEU A 65 -9.65 2.89 2.73
N PRO A 66 -9.32 2.77 4.04
CA PRO A 66 -10.00 1.86 4.93
C PRO A 66 -11.38 2.41 5.35
N GLY A 67 -12.22 1.53 5.89
CA GLY A 67 -13.48 1.90 6.56
C GLY A 67 -14.47 2.69 5.69
N ARG A 68 -15.20 3.60 6.35
CA ARG A 68 -16.28 4.40 5.73
C ARG A 68 -15.80 5.25 4.54
N PRO A 69 -14.64 5.93 4.58
CA PRO A 69 -14.13 6.65 3.41
C PRO A 69 -14.00 5.80 2.14
N GLY A 70 -13.52 4.55 2.28
CA GLY A 70 -13.42 3.60 1.16
C GLY A 70 -14.79 3.18 0.64
N GLU A 71 -15.77 2.99 1.52
CA GLU A 71 -17.15 2.65 1.15
C GLU A 71 -17.85 3.79 0.39
N TRP A 72 -17.72 5.03 0.86
CA TRP A 72 -18.24 6.20 0.17
C TRP A 72 -17.62 6.35 -1.22
N ALA A 73 -16.30 6.22 -1.32
CA ALA A 73 -15.58 6.30 -2.59
C ALA A 73 -16.05 5.20 -3.55
N ARG A 74 -16.28 3.98 -3.04
CA ARG A 74 -16.78 2.84 -3.83
C ARG A 74 -18.17 3.10 -4.39
N GLU A 75 -19.08 3.62 -3.56
CA GLU A 75 -20.43 3.95 -3.98
C GLU A 75 -20.45 5.08 -5.02
N ALA A 76 -19.65 6.13 -4.80
CA ALA A 76 -19.51 7.21 -5.76
C ALA A 76 -18.88 6.73 -7.09
N ALA A 77 -17.87 5.86 -7.04
CA ALA A 77 -17.21 5.31 -8.22
C ALA A 77 -18.14 4.46 -9.10
N ARG A 78 -19.10 3.72 -8.51
CA ARG A 78 -20.07 2.89 -9.26
C ARG A 78 -20.92 3.70 -10.24
N ARG A 79 -21.09 5.00 -10.00
CA ARG A 79 -21.90 5.90 -10.82
C ARG A 79 -21.09 6.56 -11.94
N GLN A 80 -19.79 6.25 -12.04
CA GLN A 80 -18.88 6.85 -13.01
C GLN A 80 -18.26 5.80 -13.94
N ALA A 81 -17.65 6.26 -15.03
CA ALA A 81 -16.98 5.39 -15.98
C ALA A 81 -15.75 4.72 -15.34
N ARG A 82 -15.58 3.41 -15.54
CA ARG A 82 -14.43 2.69 -15.00
C ARG A 82 -13.11 3.18 -15.65
N PRO A 83 -12.02 3.29 -14.88
CA PRO A 83 -10.69 3.55 -15.44
C PRO A 83 -10.19 2.36 -16.26
N ARG A 84 -9.07 2.56 -16.98
CA ARG A 84 -8.46 1.52 -17.84
C ARG A 84 -7.64 0.49 -17.07
N TRP A 85 -7.19 0.84 -15.88
CA TRP A 85 -6.49 -0.03 -14.95
C TRP A 85 -7.49 -0.67 -13.98
N ASP A 86 -7.11 -1.80 -13.39
CA ASP A 86 -7.90 -2.50 -12.38
C ASP A 86 -7.05 -2.81 -11.15
N LEU A 87 -7.38 -2.18 -10.03
CA LEU A 87 -6.75 -2.48 -8.74
C LEU A 87 -7.29 -3.78 -8.16
N GLY A 88 -8.52 -4.20 -8.49
CA GLY A 88 -9.14 -5.42 -7.99
C GLY A 88 -8.38 -6.70 -8.37
N GLY A 89 -7.64 -6.69 -9.47
CA GLY A 89 -6.87 -7.84 -9.98
C GLY A 89 -5.55 -8.14 -9.26
N LEU A 90 -5.32 -7.61 -8.06
CA LEU A 90 -4.10 -7.90 -7.29
C LEU A 90 -4.09 -9.36 -6.81
N THR A 91 -3.04 -10.11 -7.16
CA THR A 91 -2.80 -11.46 -6.66
C THR A 91 -1.57 -11.49 -5.75
N PHE A 92 -1.59 -12.38 -4.75
CA PHE A 92 -0.47 -12.62 -3.85
C PHE A 92 0.45 -13.69 -4.42
N GLY A 93 1.75 -13.45 -4.33
CA GLY A 93 2.78 -14.44 -4.62
C GLY A 93 3.41 -14.98 -3.34
N GLU A 94 4.67 -15.37 -3.46
CA GLU A 94 5.50 -15.90 -2.38
C GLU A 94 6.00 -14.78 -1.44
N CYS A 95 6.26 -15.15 -0.18
CA CYS A 95 6.84 -14.28 0.83
C CYS A 95 8.05 -14.95 1.49
N TRP A 96 9.02 -14.13 1.89
CA TRP A 96 10.27 -14.55 2.52
C TRP A 96 10.62 -13.63 3.68
N ILE A 97 11.24 -14.21 4.70
CA ILE A 97 11.79 -13.50 5.84
C ILE A 97 13.30 -13.77 5.95
N GLY A 98 14.06 -12.75 6.30
CA GLY A 98 15.46 -12.84 6.69
C GLY A 98 15.68 -12.19 8.04
N ASP A 99 16.34 -12.90 8.95
CA ASP A 99 16.58 -12.43 10.31
C ASP A 99 18.02 -11.93 10.47
N ARG A 100 18.17 -10.63 10.73
CA ARG A 100 19.42 -9.99 11.13
C ARG A 100 19.28 -9.26 12.47
N SER A 101 18.32 -9.67 13.30
CA SER A 101 18.00 -9.00 14.56
C SER A 101 19.17 -9.01 15.54
N ILE A 102 19.97 -10.09 15.55
CA ILE A 102 21.15 -10.21 16.42
C ILE A 102 22.30 -9.34 15.92
N ASP A 103 22.56 -9.32 14.61
CA ASP A 103 23.74 -8.66 14.04
C ASP A 103 23.53 -7.17 13.75
N ALA A 104 22.34 -6.83 13.24
CA ALA A 104 22.02 -5.52 12.67
C ALA A 104 20.69 -4.95 13.19
N GLY A 105 19.97 -5.69 14.04
CA GLY A 105 18.79 -5.19 14.73
C GLY A 105 17.51 -5.16 13.90
N TYR A 106 17.44 -5.86 12.77
CA TYR A 106 16.25 -5.84 11.92
C TYR A 106 15.87 -7.21 11.34
N LEU A 107 14.59 -7.34 11.00
CA LEU A 107 14.03 -8.36 10.13
C LEU A 107 13.77 -7.76 8.74
N ALA A 108 14.20 -8.46 7.69
CA ALA A 108 13.79 -8.16 6.32
C ALA A 108 12.60 -9.06 5.96
N LEU A 109 11.53 -8.48 5.44
CA LEU A 109 10.40 -9.21 4.90
C LEU A 109 10.19 -8.80 3.45
N LEU A 110 10.14 -9.77 2.55
CA LEU A 110 9.79 -9.55 1.14
C LEU A 110 8.51 -10.31 0.83
N CYS A 111 7.55 -9.66 0.19
CA CYS A 111 6.38 -10.32 -0.38
C CYS A 111 6.22 -9.91 -1.85
N SER A 112 5.98 -10.90 -2.69
CA SER A 112 5.67 -10.71 -4.11
C SER A 112 4.16 -10.64 -4.35
N TYR A 113 3.79 -9.91 -5.38
CA TYR A 113 2.42 -9.68 -5.81
C TYR A 113 2.40 -9.53 -7.34
N ALA A 114 1.22 -9.56 -7.93
CA ALA A 114 1.09 -9.25 -9.35
C ALA A 114 -0.23 -8.56 -9.69
N TYR A 115 -0.21 -7.79 -10.77
CA TYR A 115 -1.40 -7.35 -11.50
C TYR A 115 -1.41 -8.04 -12.87
N GLY A 116 -2.23 -9.09 -13.01
CA GLY A 116 -2.13 -9.97 -14.18
C GLY A 116 -0.74 -10.62 -14.24
N ASP A 117 -0.07 -10.47 -15.39
CA ASP A 117 1.26 -11.05 -15.62
C ASP A 117 2.42 -10.15 -15.14
N VAL A 118 2.12 -8.97 -14.59
CA VAL A 118 3.14 -8.00 -14.14
C VAL A 118 3.38 -8.19 -12.65
N GLY A 119 4.53 -8.79 -12.32
CA GLY A 119 4.97 -9.03 -10.94
C GLY A 119 5.69 -7.83 -10.32
N HIS A 120 5.52 -7.67 -9.00
CA HIS A 120 6.27 -6.72 -8.18
C HIS A 120 6.45 -7.27 -6.76
N ALA A 121 7.41 -6.73 -6.02
CA ALA A 121 7.65 -7.07 -4.63
C ALA A 121 7.63 -5.83 -3.76
N MET A 122 7.15 -5.99 -2.53
CA MET A 122 7.41 -5.05 -1.45
C MET A 122 8.40 -5.66 -0.48
N VAL A 123 9.36 -4.85 -0.06
CA VAL A 123 10.36 -5.21 0.93
C VAL A 123 10.23 -4.28 2.12
N PHE A 124 10.22 -4.85 3.31
CA PHE A 124 10.04 -4.16 4.56
C PHE A 124 11.22 -4.47 5.48
N MET A 125 11.80 -3.42 6.06
CA MET A 125 12.85 -3.53 7.07
C MET A 125 12.22 -3.17 8.41
N ILE A 126 12.02 -4.19 9.24
CA ILE A 126 11.38 -4.10 10.54
C ILE A 126 12.49 -4.04 11.59
N ASP A 127 12.61 -2.91 12.27
CA ASP A 127 13.60 -2.71 13.33
C ASP A 127 13.12 -3.36 14.63
N GLU A 128 13.77 -4.45 15.03
CA GLU A 128 13.48 -5.20 16.25
C GLU A 128 14.04 -4.53 17.51
N LEU A 129 15.09 -3.71 17.40
CA LEU A 129 15.69 -2.99 18.53
C LEU A 129 14.78 -1.85 19.03
N ASN A 130 14.03 -1.23 18.12
CA ASN A 130 13.11 -0.14 18.45
C ASN A 130 11.64 -0.59 18.44
N GLY A 131 11.40 -1.83 18.89
CA GLY A 131 10.06 -2.34 19.12
C GLY A 131 9.35 -2.81 17.86
N SER A 132 10.05 -3.51 16.96
CA SER A 132 9.53 -4.10 15.71
C SER A 132 8.76 -3.12 14.83
N LEU A 133 9.34 -1.95 14.60
CA LEU A 133 8.74 -0.89 13.76
C LEU A 133 9.28 -0.99 12.33
N THR A 134 8.39 -0.91 11.33
CA THR A 134 8.82 -0.79 9.94
C THR A 134 9.51 0.55 9.73
N ARG A 135 10.82 0.53 9.51
CA ARG A 135 11.63 1.74 9.25
C ARG A 135 11.72 2.09 7.78
N HIS A 136 11.81 1.08 6.94
CA HIS A 136 11.90 1.22 5.48
C HIS A 136 10.91 0.28 4.82
N ALA A 137 10.27 0.78 3.78
CA ALA A 137 9.38 -0.01 2.93
C ALA A 137 9.60 0.45 1.50
N PHE A 138 10.06 -0.44 0.64
CA PHE A 138 10.30 -0.13 -0.76
C PHE A 138 9.57 -1.11 -1.66
N LEU A 139 9.34 -0.69 -2.90
CA LEU A 139 8.63 -1.45 -3.90
C LEU A 139 9.49 -1.56 -5.16
N THR A 140 9.53 -2.75 -5.75
CA THR A 140 10.32 -3.01 -6.97
C THR A 140 9.57 -3.94 -7.92
N ARG A 141 9.78 -3.77 -9.23
CA ARG A 141 9.35 -4.73 -10.26
C ARG A 141 10.41 -5.83 -10.48
N GLU A 142 11.64 -5.60 -10.04
CA GLU A 142 12.76 -6.53 -10.19
C GLU A 142 12.76 -7.54 -9.02
N VAL A 143 11.73 -8.39 -8.96
CA VAL A 143 11.50 -9.32 -7.85
C VAL A 143 12.69 -10.27 -7.65
N GLY A 144 13.24 -10.81 -8.75
CA GLY A 144 14.38 -11.71 -8.72
C GLY A 144 15.65 -11.04 -8.19
N GLU A 145 15.96 -9.83 -8.67
CA GLU A 145 17.15 -9.09 -8.22
C GLU A 145 17.04 -8.69 -6.75
N ALA A 146 15.86 -8.28 -6.29
CA ALA A 146 15.64 -7.98 -4.88
C ALA A 146 15.81 -9.21 -3.99
N LEU A 147 15.32 -10.37 -4.43
CA LEU A 147 15.51 -11.64 -3.73
C LEU A 147 16.98 -12.05 -3.68
N ASP A 148 17.68 -11.98 -4.81
CA ASP A 148 19.08 -12.38 -4.89
C ASP A 148 19.99 -11.42 -4.11
N GLY A 149 19.68 -10.12 -4.14
CA GLY A 149 20.33 -9.11 -3.29
C GLY A 149 20.16 -9.41 -1.80
N LEU A 150 18.93 -9.71 -1.36
CA LEU A 150 18.68 -10.09 0.04
C LEU A 150 19.37 -11.41 0.42
N ARG A 151 19.40 -12.41 -0.48
CA ARG A 151 20.11 -13.69 -0.24
C ARG A 151 21.62 -13.51 -0.12
N GLY A 152 22.18 -12.50 -0.78
CA GLY A 152 23.59 -12.13 -0.63
C GLY A 152 23.93 -11.60 0.77
N GLU A 153 22.97 -10.96 1.44
CA GLU A 153 23.15 -10.31 2.74
C GLU A 153 22.68 -11.16 3.94
N MET A 154 21.74 -12.08 3.73
CA MET A 154 21.16 -12.90 4.80
C MET A 154 20.52 -14.19 4.28
N ARG A 155 20.33 -15.17 5.17
CA ARG A 155 19.55 -16.37 4.86
C ARG A 155 18.07 -16.01 4.81
N LEU A 156 17.44 -16.28 3.67
CA LEU A 156 16.00 -16.15 3.51
C LEU A 156 15.27 -17.47 3.75
N GLU A 157 14.18 -17.39 4.47
CA GLU A 157 13.25 -18.50 4.70
C GLU A 157 11.91 -18.15 4.06
N SER A 158 11.36 -19.08 3.28
CA SER A 158 10.01 -18.93 2.75
C SER A 158 9.02 -19.02 3.91
N ILE A 159 8.08 -18.08 3.94
CA ILE A 159 6.97 -18.09 4.90
C ILE A 159 5.65 -17.96 4.16
N THR A 160 4.56 -18.36 4.81
CA THR A 160 3.25 -18.23 4.18
C THR A 160 2.84 -16.75 4.08
N PRO A 161 2.05 -16.36 3.06
CA PRO A 161 1.54 -15.00 2.94
C PRO A 161 0.80 -14.55 4.20
N GLU A 162 0.07 -15.43 4.87
CA GLU A 162 -0.67 -15.11 6.09
C GLU A 162 0.28 -14.70 7.22
N ALA A 163 1.34 -15.49 7.45
CA ALA A 163 2.34 -15.19 8.46
C ALA A 163 3.04 -13.86 8.17
N ALA A 164 3.41 -13.63 6.91
CA ALA A 164 4.04 -12.38 6.47
C ALA A 164 3.15 -11.16 6.71
N HIS A 165 1.88 -11.21 6.31
CA HIS A 165 0.96 -10.08 6.47
C HIS A 165 0.53 -9.88 7.92
N TRP A 166 0.51 -10.92 8.74
CA TRP A 166 0.32 -10.79 10.18
C TRP A 166 1.50 -10.07 10.85
N LEU A 167 2.75 -10.40 10.48
CA LEU A 167 3.93 -9.66 10.93
C LEU A 167 3.87 -8.19 10.51
N LEU A 168 3.50 -7.92 9.26
CA LEU A 168 3.34 -6.56 8.76
C LEU A 168 2.27 -5.79 9.51
N SER A 169 1.10 -6.39 9.76
CA SER A 169 0.02 -5.77 10.52
C SER A 169 0.52 -5.28 11.88
N ARG A 170 1.24 -6.13 12.63
CA ARG A 170 1.79 -5.75 13.94
C ARG A 170 2.81 -4.62 13.85
N SER A 171 3.67 -4.65 12.82
CA SER A 171 4.69 -3.60 12.62
C SER A 171 4.07 -2.25 12.27
N TYR A 172 3.04 -2.23 11.43
CA TYR A 172 2.33 -1.02 11.01
C TYR A 172 1.46 -0.46 12.15
N ASP A 173 0.79 -1.31 12.94
CA ASP A 173 0.05 -0.85 14.12
C ASP A 173 0.94 -0.07 15.10
N ARG A 174 2.21 -0.49 15.24
CA ARG A 174 3.19 0.19 16.11
C ARG A 174 3.65 1.51 15.50
N PHE A 175 3.86 1.54 14.19
CA PHE A 175 4.17 2.77 13.45
C PHE A 175 3.06 3.82 13.60
N GLU A 176 1.80 3.41 13.45
CA GLU A 176 0.65 4.33 13.54
C GLU A 176 0.46 4.89 14.96
N ARG A 177 0.75 4.07 15.99
CA ARG A 177 0.68 4.52 17.39
C ARG A 177 1.86 5.39 17.82
N ARG A 178 2.95 5.43 17.05
CA ARG A 178 4.20 6.14 17.41
C ARG A 178 4.80 6.90 16.20
N PRO A 179 4.10 7.91 15.65
CA PRO A 179 4.52 8.61 14.44
C PRO A 179 5.83 9.42 14.60
N GLY A 180 6.36 9.59 15.81
CA GLY A 180 7.63 10.26 16.08
C GLY A 180 8.87 9.35 16.05
N LEU A 181 8.71 8.04 15.85
CA LEU A 181 9.83 7.09 15.82
C LEU A 181 10.32 6.87 14.39
N GLY A 182 11.22 7.74 13.92
CA GLY A 182 12.28 7.44 12.93
C GLY A 182 11.93 6.70 11.63
N ALA A 183 10.67 6.61 11.23
CA ALA A 183 10.26 5.96 9.99
C ALA A 183 10.69 6.81 8.79
N SER A 184 11.18 6.16 7.75
CA SER A 184 11.56 6.84 6.51
C SER A 184 10.34 7.35 5.75
N LEU A 185 10.58 8.32 4.86
CA LEU A 185 9.55 8.85 3.95
C LEU A 185 8.87 7.75 3.13
N ASP A 186 9.59 6.69 2.77
CA ASP A 186 9.09 5.60 1.95
C ASP A 186 7.97 4.81 2.64
N VAL A 187 8.05 4.66 3.97
CA VAL A 187 6.98 4.02 4.78
C VAL A 187 5.71 4.86 4.73
N HIS A 188 5.83 6.18 4.77
CA HIS A 188 4.69 7.09 4.61
C HIS A 188 4.12 7.02 3.18
N GLN A 189 4.98 7.00 2.17
CA GLN A 189 4.57 6.96 0.76
C GLN A 189 3.88 5.65 0.39
N THR A 190 4.31 4.52 0.96
CA THR A 190 3.75 3.18 0.69
C THR A 190 2.70 2.75 1.72
N ARG A 191 2.33 3.59 2.69
CA ARG A 191 1.40 3.24 3.79
C ARG A 191 0.08 2.64 3.31
N LEU A 192 -0.61 3.28 2.38
CA LEU A 192 -1.91 2.79 1.89
C LEU A 192 -1.75 1.51 1.06
N VAL A 193 -0.66 1.42 0.30
CA VAL A 193 -0.28 0.24 -0.48
C VAL A 193 -0.11 -0.98 0.43
N ALA A 194 0.66 -0.83 1.52
CA ALA A 194 0.90 -1.86 2.51
C ALA A 194 -0.37 -2.23 3.29
N ARG A 195 -1.14 -1.24 3.78
CA ARG A 195 -2.41 -1.49 4.50
C ARG A 195 -3.40 -2.26 3.65
N ARG A 196 -3.51 -1.92 2.36
CA ARG A 196 -4.38 -2.64 1.43
C ARG A 196 -3.98 -4.10 1.30
N ARG A 197 -2.69 -4.39 1.16
CA ARG A 197 -2.17 -5.77 1.07
C ARG A 197 -2.43 -6.55 2.36
N ILE A 198 -2.20 -5.94 3.52
CA ILE A 198 -2.53 -6.53 4.83
C ILE A 198 -4.03 -6.84 4.91
N ALA A 199 -4.90 -5.87 4.59
CA ALA A 199 -6.35 -6.05 4.66
C ALA A 199 -6.84 -7.16 3.72
N LEU A 200 -6.34 -7.21 2.50
CA LEU A 200 -6.70 -8.25 1.54
C LEU A 200 -6.23 -9.65 2.00
N ALA A 201 -5.00 -9.77 2.52
CA ALA A 201 -4.50 -11.04 3.04
C ALA A 201 -5.28 -11.51 4.27
N MET A 202 -5.66 -10.60 5.17
CA MET A 202 -6.42 -10.95 6.39
C MET A 202 -7.89 -11.29 6.09
N ASN A 203 -8.51 -10.63 5.10
CA ASN A 203 -9.91 -10.90 4.71
C ASN A 203 -10.07 -12.13 3.81
N GLN A 204 -9.00 -12.63 3.19
CA GLN A 204 -9.03 -13.93 2.49
C GLN A 204 -9.08 -15.13 3.46
N LEU A 205 -8.91 -14.88 4.77
CA LEU A 205 -8.89 -15.88 5.84
C LEU A 205 -10.19 -15.91 6.67
N SER A 206 -11.16 -15.05 6.37
CA SER A 206 -12.48 -14.96 7.01
C SER A 206 -13.57 -15.48 6.11
#